data_AF-A0A7J9ATD3-F1
#
_entry.id   AF-A0A7J9ATD3-F1
#
_cell.length_a   1.000
_cell.length_b   1.000
_cell.length_c   1.000
_cell.angle_alpha   90.00
_cell.angle_beta   90.00
_cell.angle_gamma   90.00
#
_symmetry.space_group_name_H-M   'P 1'
#
loop_
_entity.id
_entity.type
_entity.pdbx_description
1 polymer ?
#
loop_
_entity_poly.entity_id
_entity_poly.type
_entity_poly.pdbx_seq_one_letter_code
_entity_poly.pdbx_strand_id
1 'polypeptide(L)'
;FEGREPELKAVVTLASSLDYTSSNSTLKLLLPLADPAQALNVPVVPLGAMLAAAYPLSSRPPYILARLNNLISAEDMMHPELLKKLVLNNFCTIPAKLLLQLTSAFRERGLCDRSGKFFFKDHLHKSNVPVLAIAGDQDLICPPEAVEETVKLLPQNLVTYKIFGEHQGPHYAHYDLVGGRLAVEQVYPCIIQFLSQHDD
;
A
#
# COMPACT_ATOMS: atom_id res chain seq x y z
N PHE A 1 -26.82 0.15 -3.01
CA PHE A 1 -26.19 -0.43 -1.81
C PHE A 1 -26.80 0.25 -0.62
N GLU A 2 -27.64 -0.46 0.12
CA GLU A 2 -28.12 -0.06 1.43
C GLU A 2 -26.99 -0.42 2.39
N GLY A 3 -26.22 0.57 2.84
CA GLY A 3 -25.08 0.34 3.72
C GLY A 3 -25.50 -0.41 4.98
N ARG A 4 -24.59 -1.22 5.52
CA ARG A 4 -24.76 -1.77 6.88
C ARG A 4 -24.14 -0.78 7.85
N GLU A 5 -24.79 -0.60 9.00
CA GLU A 5 -24.15 0.07 10.12
C GLU A 5 -22.86 -0.70 10.48
N PRO A 6 -21.70 -0.03 10.48
CA PRO A 6 -20.44 -0.70 10.76
C PRO A 6 -20.35 -1.05 12.24
N GLU A 7 -19.91 -2.28 12.52
CA GLU A 7 -19.60 -2.76 13.88
C GLU A 7 -18.16 -2.38 14.31
N LEU A 8 -17.51 -1.48 13.57
CA LEU A 8 -16.13 -1.04 13.83
C LEU A 8 -16.14 0.30 14.56
N LYS A 9 -15.46 0.37 15.71
CA LYS A 9 -15.33 1.61 16.48
C LYS A 9 -14.32 2.61 15.87
N ALA A 10 -13.27 2.10 15.23
CA ALA A 10 -12.26 2.89 14.53
C ALA A 10 -11.51 2.01 13.52
N VAL A 11 -10.88 2.64 12.52
CA VAL A 11 -10.06 1.98 11.50
C VAL A 11 -8.73 2.70 11.34
N VAL A 12 -7.66 1.93 11.13
CA VAL A 12 -6.38 2.47 10.68
C VAL A 12 -6.06 1.91 9.30
N THR A 13 -5.64 2.78 8.39
CA THR A 13 -5.12 2.37 7.08
C THR A 13 -3.64 2.72 6.97
N LEU A 14 -2.85 1.83 6.40
CA LEU A 14 -1.42 2.03 6.15
C LEU A 14 -1.20 2.00 4.64
N ALA A 15 -0.60 3.05 4.07
CA ALA A 15 -0.23 3.11 2.66
C ALA A 15 -1.35 2.60 1.72
N SER A 16 -2.55 3.12 1.92
CA SER A 16 -3.76 2.62 1.27
C SER A 16 -4.43 3.72 0.47
N SER A 17 -4.74 3.45 -0.79
CA SER A 17 -5.52 4.31 -1.66
C SER A 17 -6.51 3.51 -2.51
N LEU A 18 -7.63 4.15 -2.84
CA LEU A 18 -8.61 3.62 -3.79
C LEU A 18 -8.42 4.19 -5.21
N ASP A 19 -7.56 5.18 -5.40
CA ASP A 19 -7.32 5.83 -6.68
C ASP A 19 -5.87 6.30 -6.78
N TYR A 20 -5.18 5.84 -7.82
CA TYR A 20 -3.79 6.18 -8.10
C TYR A 20 -3.62 7.12 -9.31
N THR A 21 -4.71 7.52 -9.97
CA THR A 21 -4.65 8.29 -11.23
C THR A 21 -3.97 9.66 -11.10
N SER A 22 -4.05 10.26 -9.92
CA SER A 22 -3.42 11.54 -9.57
C SER A 22 -1.98 11.40 -9.05
N SER A 23 -1.45 10.17 -8.95
CA SER A 23 -0.17 9.88 -8.30
C SER A 23 0.88 9.34 -9.26
N ASN A 24 2.15 9.42 -8.86
CA ASN A 24 3.25 8.78 -9.59
C ASN A 24 3.53 7.34 -9.14
N SER A 25 2.54 6.66 -8.57
CA SER A 25 2.66 5.30 -8.03
C SER A 25 3.36 4.32 -8.98
N THR A 26 4.35 3.62 -8.43
CA THR A 26 5.07 2.53 -9.09
C THR A 26 4.30 1.21 -9.06
N LEU A 27 3.21 1.12 -8.30
CA LEU A 27 2.32 -0.05 -8.34
C LEU A 27 1.76 -0.28 -9.75
N LYS A 28 1.72 0.77 -10.59
CA LYS A 28 1.39 0.66 -12.02
C LYS A 28 2.32 -0.29 -12.80
N LEU A 29 3.52 -0.58 -12.30
CA LEU A 29 4.46 -1.55 -12.89
C LEU A 29 3.94 -2.99 -12.84
N LEU A 30 2.94 -3.29 -11.99
CA LEU A 30 2.26 -4.59 -11.99
C LEU A 30 1.19 -4.71 -13.07
N LEU A 31 0.71 -3.60 -13.65
CA LEU A 31 -0.38 -3.60 -14.63
C LEU A 31 -0.05 -4.37 -15.92
N PRO A 32 1.16 -4.26 -16.49
CA PRO A 32 1.53 -5.05 -17.67
C PRO A 32 1.52 -6.56 -17.45
N LEU A 33 1.39 -7.05 -16.20
CA LEU A 33 1.25 -8.48 -15.90
C LEU A 33 -0.21 -8.96 -16.04
N ALA A 34 -1.18 -8.05 -15.99
CA ALA A 34 -2.61 -8.39 -15.99
C ALA A 34 -3.08 -8.86 -17.38
N ASP A 35 -2.72 -8.14 -18.44
CA ASP A 35 -3.14 -8.48 -19.81
C ASP A 35 -2.52 -9.77 -20.34
N PRO A 36 -1.21 -10.06 -20.17
CA PRO A 36 -0.63 -11.34 -20.55
C PRO A 36 -1.18 -12.51 -19.72
N ALA A 37 -1.42 -12.32 -18.42
CA ALA A 37 -2.01 -13.37 -17.59
C ALA A 37 -3.43 -13.70 -18.06
N GLN A 38 -4.21 -12.69 -18.46
CA GLN A 38 -5.53 -12.89 -19.04
C GLN A 38 -5.46 -13.54 -20.43
N ALA A 39 -4.59 -13.05 -21.32
CA ALA A 39 -4.45 -13.53 -22.69
C ALA A 39 -3.94 -14.98 -22.76
N LEU A 40 -3.04 -15.36 -21.84
CA LEU A 40 -2.46 -16.70 -21.76
C LEU A 40 -3.24 -17.64 -20.83
N ASN A 41 -4.41 -17.22 -20.31
CA ASN A 41 -5.21 -17.94 -19.32
C ASN A 41 -4.41 -18.41 -18.09
N VAL A 42 -3.38 -17.65 -17.69
CA VAL A 42 -2.57 -17.99 -16.53
C VAL A 42 -3.35 -17.55 -15.28
N PRO A 43 -3.71 -18.49 -14.38
CA PRO A 43 -4.55 -18.16 -13.23
C PRO A 43 -3.84 -17.30 -12.18
N VAL A 44 -2.51 -17.25 -12.23
CA VAL A 44 -1.66 -16.67 -11.19
C VAL A 44 -0.40 -16.01 -11.75
N VAL A 45 0.12 -15.02 -11.04
CA VAL A 45 1.40 -14.36 -11.32
C VAL A 45 2.36 -14.67 -10.17
N PRO A 46 3.49 -15.35 -10.42
CA PRO A 46 4.40 -15.79 -9.37
C PRO A 46 5.33 -14.64 -8.93
N LEU A 47 4.76 -13.54 -8.43
CA LEU A 47 5.50 -12.32 -8.09
C LEU A 47 6.64 -12.60 -7.09
N GLY A 48 6.40 -13.43 -6.07
CA GLY A 48 7.43 -13.86 -5.13
C GLY A 48 8.64 -14.51 -5.78
N ALA A 49 8.41 -15.45 -6.71
CA ALA A 49 9.50 -16.11 -7.43
C ALA A 49 10.27 -15.14 -8.34
N MET A 50 9.57 -14.20 -8.99
CA MET A 50 10.19 -13.16 -9.81
C MET A 50 11.08 -12.24 -8.98
N LEU A 51 10.60 -11.77 -7.83
CA LEU A 51 11.38 -10.92 -6.93
C LEU A 51 12.57 -11.67 -6.34
N ALA A 52 12.39 -12.93 -5.92
CA ALA A 52 13.47 -13.77 -5.43
C ALA A 52 14.57 -14.00 -6.48
N ALA A 53 14.18 -14.21 -7.75
CA ALA A 53 15.11 -14.35 -8.86
C ALA A 53 15.86 -13.04 -9.19
N ALA A 54 15.22 -11.88 -9.02
CA ALA A 54 15.82 -10.58 -9.25
C ALA A 54 16.71 -10.10 -8.08
N TYR A 55 16.48 -10.60 -6.86
CA TYR A 55 17.16 -10.16 -5.64
C TYR A 55 18.70 -10.17 -5.71
N PRO A 56 19.38 -11.19 -6.28
CA PRO A 56 20.84 -11.16 -6.43
C PRO A 56 21.34 -9.95 -7.24
N LEU A 57 20.57 -9.48 -8.22
CA LEU A 57 20.93 -8.33 -9.06
C LEU A 57 20.69 -6.99 -8.34
N SER A 58 19.83 -6.96 -7.31
CA SER A 58 19.63 -5.76 -6.48
C SER A 58 20.59 -5.68 -5.30
N SER A 59 21.14 -6.82 -4.85
CA SER A 59 21.83 -6.92 -3.56
C SER A 59 23.28 -7.40 -3.64
N ARG A 60 23.80 -7.67 -4.84
CA ARG A 60 25.21 -8.04 -5.07
C ARG A 60 25.82 -7.23 -6.21
N PRO A 61 27.15 -7.02 -6.24
CA PRO A 61 27.81 -6.39 -7.38
C PRO A 61 27.43 -7.08 -8.69
N PRO A 62 27.08 -6.33 -9.75
CA PRO A 62 27.24 -4.88 -9.91
C PRO A 62 26.00 -4.03 -9.53
N TYR A 63 25.06 -4.56 -8.73
CA TYR A 63 23.92 -3.81 -8.16
C TYR A 63 22.97 -3.19 -9.19
N ILE A 64 22.83 -3.83 -10.35
CA ILE A 64 22.05 -3.34 -11.51
C ILE A 64 20.62 -2.96 -11.11
N LEU A 65 20.03 -3.68 -10.15
CA LEU A 65 18.65 -3.47 -9.71
C LEU A 65 18.53 -2.92 -8.29
N ALA A 66 19.59 -2.31 -7.73
CA ALA A 66 19.56 -1.83 -6.33
C ALA A 66 18.41 -0.86 -6.05
N ARG A 67 18.03 -0.04 -7.03
CA ARG A 67 16.90 0.90 -6.91
C ARG A 67 15.55 0.21 -6.65
N LEU A 68 15.39 -1.09 -6.97
CA LEU A 68 14.16 -1.82 -6.65
C LEU A 68 13.95 -1.97 -5.14
N ASN A 69 15.03 -1.97 -4.35
CA ASN A 69 14.93 -2.08 -2.89
C ASN A 69 14.21 -0.86 -2.29
N ASN A 70 14.36 0.32 -2.91
CA ASN A 70 13.72 1.57 -2.47
C ASN A 70 12.19 1.55 -2.66
N LEU A 71 11.64 0.60 -3.42
CA LEU A 71 10.19 0.38 -3.48
C LEU A 71 9.67 -0.27 -2.19
N ILE A 72 10.53 -0.97 -1.47
CA ILE A 72 10.18 -1.77 -0.30
C ILE A 72 10.51 -0.99 0.98
N SER A 73 11.73 -0.49 1.09
CA SER A 73 12.24 0.17 2.31
C SER A 73 13.11 1.37 1.93
N ALA A 74 12.97 2.45 2.70
CA ALA A 74 13.79 3.64 2.61
C ALA A 74 15.21 3.36 3.13
N GLU A 75 16.12 4.28 2.82
CA GLU A 75 17.51 4.15 3.25
C GLU A 75 17.59 4.01 4.78
N ASP A 76 18.40 3.06 5.23
CA ASP A 76 18.67 2.76 6.65
C ASP A 76 17.44 2.31 7.47
N MET A 77 16.27 2.08 6.86
CA MET A 77 15.06 1.65 7.59
C MET A 77 14.97 0.14 7.80
N MET A 78 15.56 -0.66 6.92
CA MET A 78 15.54 -2.12 7.05
C MET A 78 16.94 -2.70 6.90
N HIS A 79 17.34 -3.51 7.88
CA HIS A 79 18.61 -4.22 7.83
C HIS A 79 18.67 -5.15 6.61
N PRO A 80 19.78 -5.23 5.86
CA PRO A 80 19.87 -6.01 4.61
C PRO A 80 19.42 -7.48 4.75
N GLU A 81 19.70 -8.12 5.87
CA GLU A 81 19.31 -9.49 6.21
C GLU A 81 17.80 -9.63 6.39
N LEU A 82 17.14 -8.62 6.95
CA LEU A 82 15.68 -8.58 7.06
C LEU A 82 15.06 -8.34 5.69
N LEU A 83 15.62 -7.41 4.91
CA LEU A 83 15.19 -7.17 3.52
C LEU A 83 15.32 -8.44 2.67
N LYS A 84 16.42 -9.19 2.82
CA LYS A 84 16.60 -10.50 2.19
C LYS A 84 15.51 -11.47 2.58
N LYS A 85 15.25 -11.62 3.88
CA LYS A 85 14.21 -12.53 4.38
C LYS A 85 12.83 -12.13 3.86
N LEU A 86 12.54 -10.83 3.83
CA LEU A 86 11.29 -10.28 3.31
C LEU A 86 11.11 -10.63 1.82
N VAL A 87 12.09 -10.29 0.98
CA VAL A 87 12.01 -10.54 -0.46
C VAL A 87 11.88 -12.02 -0.78
N LEU A 88 12.59 -12.89 -0.06
CA LEU A 88 12.61 -14.32 -0.35
C LEU A 88 11.41 -15.10 0.20
N ASN A 89 10.70 -14.59 1.22
CA ASN A 89 9.68 -15.37 1.92
C ASN A 89 8.29 -14.71 2.00
N ASN A 90 8.18 -13.39 1.83
CA ASN A 90 6.92 -12.69 2.10
C ASN A 90 6.05 -12.47 0.86
N PHE A 91 6.67 -12.26 -0.31
CA PHE A 91 5.91 -12.05 -1.54
C PHE A 91 5.37 -13.38 -2.08
N CYS A 92 4.07 -13.44 -2.31
CA CYS A 92 3.39 -14.66 -2.73
C CYS A 92 3.07 -14.68 -4.22
N THR A 93 2.46 -15.79 -4.65
CA THR A 93 1.83 -15.92 -5.96
C THR A 93 0.48 -15.22 -5.93
N ILE A 94 0.27 -14.25 -6.81
CA ILE A 94 -0.93 -13.39 -6.84
C ILE A 94 -1.93 -13.95 -7.86
N PRO A 95 -3.21 -14.13 -7.52
CA PRO A 95 -4.23 -14.49 -8.50
C PRO A 95 -4.33 -13.44 -9.61
N ALA A 96 -4.33 -13.84 -10.89
CA ALA A 96 -4.41 -12.92 -12.02
C ALA A 96 -5.67 -12.04 -11.97
N LYS A 97 -6.79 -12.60 -11.47
CA LYS A 97 -8.05 -11.89 -11.26
C LYS A 97 -7.94 -10.75 -10.24
N LEU A 98 -7.07 -10.89 -9.23
CA LEU A 98 -6.83 -9.83 -8.24
C LEU A 98 -6.05 -8.68 -8.88
N LEU A 99 -5.01 -8.99 -9.68
CA LEU A 99 -4.28 -7.96 -10.44
C LEU A 99 -5.20 -7.24 -11.44
N LEU A 100 -6.06 -7.98 -12.14
CA LEU A 100 -7.06 -7.40 -13.05
C LEU A 100 -7.98 -6.41 -12.32
N GLN A 101 -8.48 -6.77 -11.12
CA GLN A 101 -9.29 -5.86 -10.32
C GLN A 101 -8.46 -4.65 -9.87
N LEU A 102 -7.23 -4.84 -9.41
CA LEU A 102 -6.32 -3.75 -9.01
C LEU A 102 -6.08 -2.74 -10.15
N THR A 103 -6.10 -3.18 -11.42
CA THR A 103 -5.97 -2.25 -12.57
C THR A 103 -7.04 -1.16 -12.60
N SER A 104 -8.22 -1.40 -12.00
CA SER A 104 -9.27 -0.39 -11.91
C SER A 104 -8.87 0.81 -11.06
N ALA A 105 -8.00 0.63 -10.07
CA ALA A 105 -7.49 1.72 -9.22
C ALA A 105 -6.64 2.75 -9.99
N PHE A 106 -6.21 2.42 -11.21
CA PHE A 106 -5.47 3.32 -12.11
C PHE A 106 -6.36 3.91 -13.21
N ARG A 107 -7.68 3.79 -13.09
CA ARG A 107 -8.67 4.37 -14.01
C ARG A 107 -9.43 5.48 -13.30
N GLU A 108 -10.03 6.39 -14.07
CA GLU A 108 -10.70 7.62 -13.59
C GLU A 108 -11.68 7.40 -12.41
N ARG A 109 -12.38 6.27 -12.37
CA ARG A 109 -13.34 5.95 -11.32
C ARG A 109 -12.74 5.26 -10.08
N GLY A 110 -11.45 4.95 -10.08
CA GLY A 110 -10.76 4.25 -9.01
C GLY A 110 -11.15 2.77 -8.87
N LEU A 111 -10.70 2.16 -7.77
CA LEU A 111 -10.86 0.75 -7.47
C LEU A 111 -12.34 0.37 -7.42
N CYS A 112 -12.70 -0.66 -8.18
CA CYS A 112 -14.03 -1.25 -8.17
C CYS A 112 -14.05 -2.70 -7.70
N ASP A 113 -15.24 -3.17 -7.39
CA ASP A 113 -15.50 -4.58 -7.13
C ASP A 113 -15.30 -5.42 -8.41
N ARG A 114 -15.33 -6.75 -8.25
CA ARG A 114 -15.15 -7.68 -9.37
C ARG A 114 -16.19 -7.50 -10.49
N SER A 115 -17.39 -7.01 -10.18
CA SER A 115 -18.43 -6.80 -11.20
C SER A 115 -18.23 -5.51 -12.02
N GLY A 116 -17.34 -4.61 -11.57
CA GLY A 116 -17.14 -3.30 -12.18
C GLY A 116 -18.31 -2.33 -11.98
N LYS A 117 -19.22 -2.63 -11.04
CA LYS A 117 -20.44 -1.84 -10.80
C LYS A 117 -20.37 -1.03 -9.52
N PHE A 118 -19.57 -1.47 -8.54
CA PHE A 118 -19.42 -0.82 -7.25
C PHE A 118 -18.03 -0.22 -7.13
N PHE A 119 -17.95 1.10 -6.95
CA PHE A 119 -16.69 1.83 -6.81
C PHE A 119 -16.54 2.26 -5.37
N PHE A 120 -15.52 1.76 -4.68
CA PHE A 120 -15.40 1.92 -3.23
C PHE A 120 -15.30 3.39 -2.81
N LYS A 121 -14.61 4.19 -3.62
CA LYS A 121 -14.37 5.61 -3.33
C LYS A 121 -15.65 6.45 -3.33
N ASP A 122 -16.64 6.06 -4.13
CA ASP A 122 -17.96 6.72 -4.24
C ASP A 122 -18.80 6.57 -2.95
N HIS A 123 -18.33 5.79 -1.97
CA HIS A 123 -19.06 5.47 -0.74
C HIS A 123 -18.36 5.89 0.55
N LEU A 124 -17.10 6.34 0.49
CA LEU A 124 -16.33 6.72 1.68
C LEU A 124 -16.97 7.87 2.47
N HIS A 125 -17.61 8.82 1.78
CA HIS A 125 -18.30 9.96 2.41
C HIS A 125 -19.47 9.54 3.31
N LYS A 126 -19.93 8.29 3.22
CA LYS A 126 -21.02 7.73 4.04
C LYS A 126 -20.50 7.04 5.30
N SER A 127 -19.19 6.92 5.47
CA SER A 127 -18.60 6.29 6.66
C SER A 127 -18.93 7.12 7.90
N ASN A 128 -19.39 6.46 8.97
CA ASN A 128 -19.52 7.03 10.31
C ASN A 128 -18.40 6.52 11.26
N VAL A 129 -17.42 5.78 10.73
CA VAL A 129 -16.30 5.24 11.51
C VAL A 129 -15.10 6.18 11.44
N PRO A 130 -14.50 6.56 12.59
CA PRO A 130 -13.23 7.27 12.65
C PRO A 130 -12.09 6.51 11.95
N VAL A 131 -11.31 7.22 11.14
CA VAL A 131 -10.20 6.67 10.34
C VAL A 131 -8.90 7.42 10.62
N LEU A 132 -7.85 6.70 10.98
CA LEU A 132 -6.47 7.20 10.89
C LEU A 132 -5.84 6.65 9.62
N ALA A 133 -5.57 7.53 8.65
CA ALA A 133 -4.86 7.19 7.43
C ALA A 133 -3.38 7.54 7.58
N ILE A 134 -2.50 6.57 7.33
CA ILE A 134 -1.05 6.71 7.46
C ILE A 134 -0.38 6.53 6.10
N ALA A 135 0.53 7.44 5.76
CA ALA A 135 1.43 7.33 4.61
C ALA A 135 2.91 7.41 5.04
N GLY A 136 3.80 6.86 4.22
CA GLY A 136 5.25 7.09 4.31
C GLY A 136 5.67 8.12 3.27
N ASP A 137 6.50 9.07 3.66
CA ASP A 137 6.91 10.20 2.80
C ASP A 137 7.68 9.81 1.53
N GLN A 138 8.32 8.64 1.54
CA GLN A 138 9.04 8.06 0.41
C GLN A 138 8.36 6.80 -0.14
N ASP A 139 7.09 6.56 0.17
CA ASP A 139 6.35 5.44 -0.38
C ASP A 139 6.16 5.62 -1.90
N LEU A 140 6.87 4.83 -2.70
CA LEU A 140 6.72 4.85 -4.16
C LEU A 140 5.59 3.93 -4.65
N ILE A 141 5.11 2.99 -3.82
CA ILE A 141 4.05 2.04 -4.18
C ILE A 141 2.69 2.70 -3.95
N CYS A 142 2.47 3.29 -2.78
CA CYS A 142 1.31 4.10 -2.46
C CYS A 142 1.74 5.49 -1.97
N PRO A 143 2.09 6.39 -2.90
CA PRO A 143 2.57 7.72 -2.55
C PRO A 143 1.63 8.51 -1.65
N PRO A 144 2.15 9.41 -0.79
CA PRO A 144 1.33 10.26 0.08
C PRO A 144 0.21 10.97 -0.65
N GLU A 145 0.43 11.45 -1.88
CA GLU A 145 -0.62 12.11 -2.65
C GLU A 145 -1.80 11.17 -2.98
N ALA A 146 -1.55 9.88 -3.21
CA ALA A 146 -2.61 8.90 -3.45
C ALA A 146 -3.44 8.64 -2.18
N VAL A 147 -2.77 8.55 -1.03
CA VAL A 147 -3.43 8.39 0.27
C VAL A 147 -4.26 9.64 0.59
N GLU A 148 -3.69 10.84 0.39
CA GLU A 148 -4.36 12.11 0.62
C GLU A 148 -5.64 12.27 -0.23
N GLU A 149 -5.58 11.89 -1.51
CA GLU A 149 -6.78 11.92 -2.37
C GLU A 149 -7.88 10.98 -1.88
N THR A 150 -7.52 9.82 -1.31
CA THR A 150 -8.51 8.93 -0.67
C THR A 150 -9.05 9.53 0.62
N VAL A 151 -8.21 10.17 1.42
CA VAL A 151 -8.59 10.86 2.67
C VAL A 151 -9.62 11.95 2.42
N LYS A 152 -9.49 12.72 1.33
CA LYS A 152 -10.44 13.79 0.95
C LYS A 152 -11.87 13.31 0.74
N LEU A 153 -12.07 12.00 0.54
CA LEU A 153 -13.38 11.38 0.34
C LEU A 153 -14.06 10.95 1.65
N LEU A 154 -13.34 10.93 2.77
CA LEU A 154 -13.88 10.61 4.08
C LEU A 154 -14.45 11.88 4.75
N PRO A 155 -15.42 11.74 5.68
CA PRO A 155 -15.92 12.90 6.43
C PRO A 155 -14.80 13.57 7.23
N GLN A 156 -14.65 14.89 7.06
CA GLN A 156 -13.53 15.66 7.60
C GLN A 156 -13.40 15.55 9.13
N ASN A 157 -14.51 15.42 9.84
CA ASN A 157 -14.54 15.29 11.30
C ASN A 157 -14.24 13.87 11.81
N LEU A 158 -14.09 12.89 10.91
CA LEU A 158 -13.85 11.49 11.23
C LEU A 158 -12.53 10.97 10.66
N VAL A 159 -11.73 11.81 9.98
CA VAL A 159 -10.47 11.37 9.39
C VAL A 159 -9.29 12.16 9.96
N THR A 160 -8.26 11.42 10.35
CA THR A 160 -6.94 11.97 10.66
C THR A 160 -5.95 11.44 9.64
N TYR A 161 -5.18 12.32 9.01
CA TYR A 161 -4.12 11.95 8.08
C TYR A 161 -2.76 12.22 8.69
N LYS A 162 -1.87 11.22 8.66
CA LYS A 162 -0.51 11.32 9.20
C LYS A 162 0.49 10.79 8.18
N ILE A 163 1.55 11.55 7.95
CA ILE A 163 2.70 11.13 7.16
C ILE A 163 3.85 10.84 8.12
N PHE A 164 4.47 9.67 8.00
CA PHE A 164 5.75 9.37 8.63
C PHE A 164 6.89 9.72 7.69
N GLY A 165 7.86 10.47 8.18
CA GLY A 165 8.93 11.05 7.39
C GLY A 165 9.32 12.43 7.88
N GLU A 166 10.62 12.73 7.93
CA GLU A 166 11.14 14.01 8.40
C GLU A 166 12.26 14.54 7.50
N HIS A 167 12.34 15.85 7.28
CA HIS A 167 13.31 16.45 6.34
C HIS A 167 14.79 16.15 6.67
N GLN A 168 15.12 15.99 7.96
CA GLN A 168 16.47 15.65 8.44
C GLN A 168 16.44 14.41 9.35
N GLY A 169 15.37 13.62 9.26
CA GLY A 169 15.14 12.46 10.12
C GLY A 169 14.88 11.20 9.28
N PRO A 170 14.30 10.16 9.90
CA PRO A 170 14.00 8.93 9.18
C PRO A 170 12.93 9.18 8.11
N HIS A 171 13.12 8.55 6.96
CA HIS A 171 12.14 8.49 5.89
C HIS A 171 11.46 7.13 5.88
N TYR A 172 10.25 7.04 5.31
CA TYR A 172 9.47 5.81 5.30
C TYR A 172 9.01 5.47 3.88
N ALA A 173 9.48 4.33 3.37
CA ALA A 173 8.91 3.71 2.18
C ALA A 173 7.79 2.73 2.55
N HIS A 174 7.23 2.05 1.55
CA HIS A 174 5.99 1.29 1.67
C HIS A 174 5.97 0.30 2.84
N TYR A 175 7.00 -0.55 2.94
CA TYR A 175 7.03 -1.59 3.96
C TYR A 175 7.52 -1.07 5.31
N ASP A 176 8.13 0.12 5.39
CA ASP A 176 8.69 0.65 6.63
C ASP A 176 7.61 1.00 7.65
N LEU A 177 6.39 1.31 7.19
CA LEU A 177 5.22 1.50 8.05
C LEU A 177 4.86 0.23 8.84
N VAL A 178 5.30 -0.95 8.39
CA VAL A 178 5.04 -2.24 9.02
C VAL A 178 6.32 -2.85 9.57
N GLY A 179 7.33 -3.06 8.75
CA GLY A 179 8.56 -3.79 9.08
C GLY A 179 9.82 -2.95 9.20
N GLY A 180 9.71 -1.61 9.14
CA GLY A 180 10.85 -0.72 9.34
C GLY A 180 11.35 -0.78 10.78
N ARG A 181 12.65 -0.58 10.99
CA ARG A 181 13.28 -0.68 12.33
C ARG A 181 12.66 0.25 13.37
N LEU A 182 12.14 1.40 12.94
CA LEU A 182 11.47 2.40 13.80
C LEU A 182 9.95 2.22 13.88
N ALA A 183 9.36 1.25 13.18
CA ALA A 183 7.91 1.05 13.16
C ALA A 183 7.35 0.79 14.57
N VAL A 184 8.06 -0.01 15.37
CA VAL A 184 7.70 -0.33 16.76
C VAL A 184 7.73 0.90 17.67
N GLU A 185 8.65 1.84 17.41
CA GLU A 185 8.88 3.00 18.25
C GLU A 185 8.02 4.20 17.84
N GLN A 186 7.68 4.32 16.55
CA GLN A 186 7.03 5.51 15.99
C GLN A 186 5.64 5.21 15.42
N VAL A 187 5.50 4.16 14.60
CA VAL A 187 4.25 3.87 13.90
C VAL A 187 3.25 3.18 14.81
N TYR A 188 3.63 2.08 15.45
CA TYR A 188 2.72 1.27 16.25
C TYR A 188 2.12 2.02 17.44
N PRO A 189 2.88 2.86 18.19
CA PRO A 189 2.28 3.66 19.27
C PRO A 189 1.22 4.63 18.74
N CYS A 190 1.41 5.21 17.55
CA CYS A 190 0.41 6.06 16.90
C CYS A 190 -0.88 5.28 16.59
N ILE A 191 -0.75 4.05 16.09
CA ILE A 191 -1.89 3.15 15.81
C ILE A 191 -2.63 2.80 17.09
N ILE A 192 -1.89 2.34 18.11
CA ILE A 192 -2.45 1.91 19.40
C ILE A 192 -3.15 3.08 20.08
N GLN A 193 -2.51 4.26 20.13
CA GLN A 193 -3.12 5.45 20.73
C GLN A 193 -4.44 5.80 20.05
N PHE A 194 -4.49 5.82 18.72
CA PHE A 194 -5.72 6.14 18.00
C PHE A 194 -6.82 5.12 18.26
N LEU A 195 -6.51 3.82 18.19
CA LEU A 195 -7.49 2.77 18.45
C LEU A 195 -8.00 2.82 19.89
N SER A 196 -7.10 2.94 20.88
CA SER A 196 -7.49 3.02 22.29
C SER A 196 -8.37 4.21 22.62
N GLN A 197 -8.20 5.36 21.95
CA GLN A 197 -9.07 6.53 22.13
C GLN A 197 -10.52 6.30 21.69
N HIS A 198 -10.77 5.24 20.91
CA HIS A 198 -12.07 4.93 20.34
C HIS A 198 -12.63 3.60 20.83
N ASP A 199 -11.91 2.86 21.70
CA ASP A 199 -12.30 1.51 22.12
C ASP A 199 -13.17 1.47 23.39
N ASP A 200 -13.41 2.62 24.02
CA ASP A 200 -14.29 2.77 25.19
C ASP A 200 -15.79 2.61 24.85
#